data_AF-A0AA90QPH1-F1
#
_entry.id   AF-A0AA90QPH1-F1
#
_cell.length_a   1.000
_cell.length_b   1.000
_cell.length_c   1.000
_cell.angle_alpha   90.00
_cell.angle_beta   90.00
_cell.angle_gamma   90.00
#
_symmetry.space_group_name_H-M   'P 1'
#
loop_
_entity.id
_entity.type
_entity.pdbx_description
1 polymer ?
#
loop_
_entity_poly.entity_id
_entity_poly.type
_entity_poly.pdbx_seq_one_letter_code
_entity_poly.pdbx_strand_id
1 'polypeptide(L)'
;MSDLVNLIRDKWHTKPPATSTEISEVEQAMAVKLPADYVELLSWSNGGEAKIGTAYISIWPVQDVPRRNLSASITKYMGARFIGIGTNGGDELYALDYTDNKEPTFAIVPLGDLDPKSKFIIADDLTQGFQKALEGSFDDGEYNAQEGSPPTEDLVRIRMTNVRVEAEKLWQEKDYKALVGLLESVVSDLTPAELKKLNYAKARQ
;
A
#
# COMPACT_ATOMS: atom_id res chain seq x y z
N MET A 1 22.97 -12.76 -10.88
CA MET A 1 21.87 -12.70 -9.90
C MET A 1 22.24 -11.57 -8.97
N SER A 2 21.33 -10.64 -8.77
CA SER A 2 21.64 -9.32 -8.26
C SER A 2 21.70 -9.22 -6.75
N ASP A 3 22.14 -8.06 -6.27
CA ASP A 3 22.32 -7.81 -4.85
C ASP A 3 21.00 -7.98 -4.08
N LEU A 4 19.90 -7.36 -4.54
CA LEU A 4 18.59 -7.50 -3.86
C LEU A 4 18.06 -8.94 -3.86
N VAL A 5 18.07 -9.64 -5.00
CA VAL A 5 17.53 -11.00 -5.06
C VAL A 5 18.37 -11.96 -4.22
N ASN A 6 19.71 -11.82 -4.25
CA ASN A 6 20.59 -12.63 -3.42
C ASN A 6 20.34 -12.40 -1.93
N LEU A 7 19.97 -11.18 -1.52
CA LEU A 7 19.66 -10.83 -0.14
C LEU A 7 18.45 -11.60 0.42
N ILE A 8 17.43 -11.85 -0.41
CA ILE A 8 16.10 -12.30 0.07
C ILE A 8 15.67 -13.68 -0.41
N ARG A 9 16.36 -14.26 -1.39
CA ARG A 9 15.93 -15.49 -2.10
C ARG A 9 15.52 -16.66 -1.24
N ASP A 10 16.12 -16.83 -0.06
CA ASP A 10 15.86 -17.97 0.83
C ASP A 10 14.64 -17.76 1.75
N LYS A 11 14.13 -16.52 1.81
CA LYS A 11 13.00 -16.13 2.67
C LYS A 11 11.76 -15.72 1.88
N TRP A 12 11.92 -15.35 0.61
CA TRP A 12 10.86 -14.80 -0.21
C TRP A 12 9.86 -15.87 -0.65
N HIS A 13 8.57 -15.61 -0.40
CA HIS A 13 7.48 -16.38 -1.00
C HIS A 13 7.26 -15.91 -2.44
N THR A 14 8.10 -16.45 -3.34
CA THR A 14 8.14 -16.07 -4.75
C THR A 14 6.84 -16.37 -5.50
N LYS A 15 6.51 -15.49 -6.45
CA LYS A 15 5.46 -15.67 -7.48
C LYS A 15 6.12 -15.84 -8.85
N PRO A 16 5.37 -16.27 -9.89
CA PRO A 16 5.90 -16.27 -11.25
C PRO A 16 6.48 -14.89 -11.63
N PRO A 17 7.60 -14.82 -12.36
CA PRO A 17 8.19 -13.58 -12.85
C PRO A 17 7.22 -12.72 -13.67
N ALA A 18 7.39 -11.41 -13.61
CA ALA A 18 6.74 -10.48 -14.51
C ALA A 18 7.47 -10.46 -15.85
N THR A 19 6.71 -10.31 -16.94
CA THR A 19 7.27 -10.08 -18.26
C THR A 19 7.68 -8.61 -18.43
N SER A 20 8.62 -8.35 -19.32
CA SER A 20 9.01 -6.97 -19.68
C SER A 20 7.83 -6.16 -20.22
N THR A 21 6.86 -6.82 -20.87
CA THR A 21 5.65 -6.18 -21.38
C THR A 21 4.75 -5.71 -20.24
N GLU A 22 4.46 -6.56 -19.25
CA GLU A 22 3.63 -6.18 -18.10
C GLU A 22 4.24 -5.00 -17.33
N ILE A 23 5.56 -4.99 -17.16
CA ILE A 23 6.29 -3.89 -16.51
C ILE A 23 6.16 -2.61 -17.35
N SER A 24 6.42 -2.68 -18.66
CA SER A 24 6.33 -1.53 -19.57
C SER A 24 4.91 -0.96 -19.65
N GLU A 25 3.87 -1.79 -19.63
CA GLU A 25 2.47 -1.35 -19.62
C GLU A 25 2.15 -0.54 -18.36
N VAL A 26 2.64 -0.97 -17.20
CA VAL A 26 2.45 -0.26 -15.93
C VAL A 26 3.23 1.05 -15.89
N GLU A 27 4.47 1.07 -16.38
CA GLU A 27 5.24 2.31 -16.54
C GLU A 27 4.50 3.34 -17.41
N GLN A 28 3.91 2.90 -18.52
CA GLN A 28 3.11 3.75 -19.41
C GLN A 28 1.84 4.23 -18.73
N ALA A 29 1.10 3.34 -18.07
CA ALA A 29 -0.16 3.67 -17.39
C ALA A 29 0.04 4.68 -16.24
N MET A 30 1.14 4.56 -15.51
CA MET A 30 1.46 5.41 -14.37
C MET A 30 2.32 6.63 -14.75
N ALA A 31 2.75 6.73 -16.01
CA ALA A 31 3.64 7.79 -16.51
C ALA A 31 4.94 7.95 -15.69
N VAL A 32 5.49 6.84 -15.20
CA VAL A 32 6.75 6.79 -14.43
C VAL A 32 7.65 5.67 -14.95
N LYS A 33 8.95 5.79 -14.73
CA LYS A 33 9.90 4.69 -14.91
C LYS A 33 10.14 4.02 -13.56
N LEU A 34 9.96 2.72 -13.50
CA LEU A 34 10.19 1.95 -12.28
C LEU A 34 11.71 1.83 -12.05
N PRO A 35 12.18 1.90 -10.79
CA PRO A 35 13.60 1.84 -10.50
C PRO A 35 14.13 0.43 -10.79
N ALA A 36 15.42 0.35 -11.12
CA ALA A 36 16.03 -0.87 -11.64
C ALA A 36 15.95 -2.05 -10.67
N ASP A 37 16.09 -1.81 -9.37
CA ASP A 37 16.01 -2.83 -8.32
C ASP A 37 14.59 -3.37 -8.11
N TYR A 38 13.57 -2.51 -8.26
CA TYR A 38 12.17 -2.96 -8.26
C TYR A 38 11.81 -3.76 -9.52
N VAL A 39 12.24 -3.29 -10.70
CA VAL A 39 12.06 -4.03 -11.98
C VAL A 39 12.71 -5.41 -11.89
N GLU A 40 13.88 -5.48 -11.28
CA GLU A 40 14.61 -6.71 -11.07
C GLU A 40 13.89 -7.67 -10.11
N LEU A 41 13.40 -7.15 -8.97
CA LEU A 41 12.58 -7.93 -8.05
C LEU A 41 11.38 -8.54 -8.80
N LEU A 42 10.65 -7.72 -9.57
CA LEU A 42 9.49 -8.15 -10.35
C LEU A 42 9.85 -9.18 -11.44
N SER A 43 11.00 -9.01 -12.08
CA SER A 43 11.52 -9.92 -13.12
C SER A 43 11.97 -11.26 -12.54
N TRP A 44 12.19 -11.35 -11.23
CA TRP A 44 12.45 -12.60 -10.53
C TRP A 44 11.18 -13.16 -9.86
N SER A 45 10.31 -12.29 -9.33
CA SER A 45 9.07 -12.61 -8.66
C SER A 45 8.07 -11.46 -8.81
N ASN A 46 6.98 -11.65 -9.56
CA ASN A 46 5.95 -10.62 -9.75
C ASN A 46 5.12 -10.42 -8.48
N GLY A 47 5.63 -9.60 -7.58
CA GLY A 47 5.15 -9.47 -6.21
C GLY A 47 5.72 -10.56 -5.31
N GLY A 48 5.00 -10.90 -4.26
CA GLY A 48 5.42 -11.86 -3.25
C GLY A 48 5.63 -11.20 -1.91
N GLU A 49 6.01 -11.99 -0.93
CA GLU A 49 6.05 -11.53 0.46
C GLU A 49 7.09 -12.28 1.28
N ALA A 50 7.57 -11.65 2.34
CA ALA A 50 8.40 -12.29 3.34
C ALA A 50 8.44 -11.47 4.63
N LYS A 51 8.82 -12.16 5.71
CA LYS A 51 9.40 -11.50 6.87
C LYS A 51 10.90 -11.28 6.63
N ILE A 52 11.32 -10.02 6.53
CA ILE A 52 12.70 -9.58 6.34
C ILE A 52 13.15 -8.86 7.61
N GLY A 53 13.93 -9.57 8.45
CA GLY A 53 14.24 -9.07 9.79
C GLY A 53 12.99 -9.07 10.68
N THR A 54 12.62 -7.91 11.23
CA THR A 54 11.36 -7.72 11.95
C THR A 54 10.21 -7.33 11.03
N ALA A 55 10.50 -6.63 9.93
CA ALA A 55 9.51 -6.14 8.98
C ALA A 55 8.88 -7.26 8.15
N TYR A 56 7.57 -7.19 7.95
CA TYR A 56 6.86 -7.93 6.91
C TYR A 56 6.76 -7.05 5.66
N ILE A 57 7.16 -7.59 4.52
CA ILE A 57 7.09 -6.89 3.24
C ILE A 57 6.27 -7.74 2.28
N SER A 58 5.14 -7.22 1.82
CA SER A 58 4.27 -7.83 0.82
C SER A 58 4.17 -6.90 -0.39
N ILE A 59 4.87 -7.25 -1.47
CA ILE A 59 4.87 -6.51 -2.73
C ILE A 59 3.73 -7.00 -3.62
N TRP A 60 2.98 -6.06 -4.20
CA TRP A 60 1.89 -6.37 -5.10
C TRP A 60 2.42 -6.83 -6.47
N PRO A 61 1.68 -7.68 -7.19
CA PRO A 61 1.94 -7.91 -8.60
C PRO A 61 1.88 -6.58 -9.38
N VAL A 62 2.77 -6.41 -10.35
CA VAL A 62 2.98 -5.12 -11.04
C VAL A 62 1.70 -4.62 -11.72
N GLN A 63 0.92 -5.51 -12.33
CA GLN A 63 -0.36 -5.20 -12.99
C GLN A 63 -1.44 -4.71 -12.02
N ASP A 64 -1.29 -4.99 -10.73
CA ASP A 64 -2.23 -4.59 -9.68
C ASP A 64 -1.91 -3.18 -9.15
N VAL A 65 -0.68 -2.68 -9.37
CA VAL A 65 -0.19 -1.38 -8.87
C VAL A 65 -1.10 -0.22 -9.30
N PRO A 66 -1.46 -0.03 -10.60
CA PRO A 66 -2.29 1.09 -11.00
C PRO A 66 -3.68 1.07 -10.33
N ARG A 67 -4.33 -0.10 -10.33
CA ARG A 67 -5.67 -0.27 -9.76
C ARG A 67 -5.68 -0.01 -8.25
N ARG A 68 -4.65 -0.48 -7.53
CA ARG A 68 -4.54 -0.29 -6.08
C ARG A 68 -4.25 1.15 -5.69
N ASN A 69 -3.38 1.84 -6.44
CA ASN A 69 -3.13 3.26 -6.25
C ASN A 69 -4.39 4.10 -6.46
N LEU A 70 -5.20 3.75 -7.46
CA LEU A 70 -6.49 4.38 -7.69
C LEU A 70 -7.50 4.08 -6.58
N SER A 71 -7.70 2.81 -6.22
CA SER A 71 -8.72 2.42 -5.24
C SER A 71 -8.44 2.93 -3.84
N ALA A 72 -7.16 3.01 -3.45
CA ALA A 72 -6.75 3.58 -2.17
C ALA A 72 -6.63 5.11 -2.19
N SER A 73 -6.98 5.77 -3.31
CA SER A 73 -6.85 7.22 -3.48
C SER A 73 -5.44 7.77 -3.22
N ILE A 74 -4.39 6.95 -3.41
CA ILE A 74 -3.00 7.33 -3.13
C ILE A 74 -2.60 8.55 -3.95
N THR A 75 -2.89 8.55 -5.26
CA THR A 75 -2.60 9.68 -6.15
C THR A 75 -3.32 10.96 -5.74
N LYS A 76 -4.52 10.87 -5.15
CA LYS A 76 -5.29 12.03 -4.69
C LYS A 76 -4.64 12.71 -3.50
N TYR A 77 -4.11 11.92 -2.56
CA TYR A 77 -3.60 12.42 -1.28
C TYR A 77 -2.08 12.66 -1.28
N MET A 78 -1.32 11.77 -1.92
CA MET A 78 0.15 11.83 -1.96
C MET A 78 0.69 12.44 -3.27
N GLY A 79 -0.18 12.62 -4.28
CA GLY A 79 0.19 13.12 -5.60
C GLY A 79 0.59 12.04 -6.60
N ALA A 80 0.64 12.40 -7.88
CA ALA A 80 0.91 11.47 -8.98
C ALA A 80 2.35 10.91 -9.02
N ARG A 81 3.26 11.48 -8.23
CA ARG A 81 4.66 11.06 -8.13
C ARG A 81 4.92 10.14 -6.94
N PHE A 82 3.89 9.73 -6.22
CA PHE A 82 3.99 8.80 -5.11
C PHE A 82 3.23 7.52 -5.45
N ILE A 83 3.94 6.39 -5.54
CA ILE A 83 3.41 5.14 -6.10
C ILE A 83 3.47 4.05 -5.04
N GLY A 84 2.33 3.64 -4.50
CA GLY A 84 2.22 2.49 -3.62
C GLY A 84 2.53 1.19 -4.37
N ILE A 85 3.35 0.32 -3.78
CA ILE A 85 3.82 -0.93 -4.40
C ILE A 85 3.59 -2.17 -3.54
N GLY A 86 3.19 -2.01 -2.28
CA GLY A 86 3.03 -3.12 -1.36
C GLY A 86 2.53 -2.67 0.00
N THR A 87 2.39 -3.61 0.93
CA THR A 87 2.06 -3.31 2.33
C THR A 87 2.88 -4.16 3.28
N ASN A 88 2.80 -3.87 4.58
CA ASN A 88 3.32 -4.75 5.63
C ASN A 88 2.39 -5.94 5.95
N GLY A 89 1.48 -6.30 5.04
CA GLY A 89 0.42 -7.27 5.32
C GLY A 89 -0.77 -6.71 6.10
N GLY A 90 -0.70 -5.43 6.52
CA GLY A 90 -1.77 -4.68 7.17
C GLY A 90 -2.05 -3.36 6.46
N ASP A 91 -2.11 -2.29 7.25
CA ASP A 91 -2.51 -0.94 6.88
C ASP A 91 -1.35 0.01 6.57
N GLU A 92 -0.10 -0.44 6.61
CA GLU A 92 1.05 0.35 6.17
C GLU A 92 1.36 0.11 4.69
N LEU A 93 1.47 1.20 3.92
CA LEU A 93 1.76 1.21 2.49
C LEU A 93 3.26 1.41 2.27
N TYR A 94 3.89 0.45 1.61
CA TYR A 94 5.21 0.65 1.00
C TYR A 94 5.05 1.35 -0.35
N ALA A 95 5.90 2.34 -0.63
CA ALA A 95 5.80 3.17 -1.82
C ALA A 95 7.16 3.56 -2.41
N LEU A 96 7.14 3.87 -3.71
CA LEU A 96 8.19 4.56 -4.44
C LEU A 96 7.84 6.04 -4.51
N ASP A 97 8.67 6.89 -3.90
CA ASP A 97 8.43 8.31 -3.79
C ASP A 97 9.36 9.11 -4.72
N TYR A 98 8.78 9.61 -5.82
CA TYR A 98 9.44 10.45 -6.82
C TYR A 98 9.18 11.95 -6.60
N THR A 99 8.61 12.38 -5.47
CA THR A 99 8.13 13.76 -5.27
C THR A 99 9.22 14.80 -5.56
N ASP A 100 10.41 14.59 -5.02
CA ASP A 100 11.52 15.55 -5.12
C ASP A 100 12.60 15.15 -6.15
N ASN A 101 12.60 13.89 -6.59
CA ASN A 101 13.69 13.33 -7.39
C ASN A 101 13.20 12.57 -8.63
N LYS A 102 14.11 12.38 -9.59
CA LYS A 102 13.84 11.52 -10.75
C LYS A 102 13.92 10.04 -10.40
N GLU A 103 14.87 9.67 -9.55
CA GLU A 103 14.95 8.35 -8.94
C GLU A 103 14.12 8.37 -7.64
N PRO A 104 13.30 7.35 -7.37
CA PRO A 104 12.44 7.34 -6.20
C PRO A 104 13.21 6.92 -4.95
N THR A 105 12.81 7.46 -3.80
CA THR A 105 13.16 6.87 -2.50
C THR A 105 12.16 5.76 -2.14
N PHE A 106 12.57 4.83 -1.29
CA PHE A 106 11.67 3.82 -0.74
C PHE A 106 11.07 4.31 0.58
N ALA A 107 9.75 4.35 0.66
CA ALA A 107 9.01 4.96 1.75
C ALA A 107 7.91 4.04 2.30
N ILE A 108 7.46 4.35 3.51
CA ILE A 108 6.27 3.76 4.15
C ILE A 108 5.35 4.86 4.67
N VAL A 109 4.04 4.64 4.61
CA VAL A 109 3.01 5.57 5.10
C VAL A 109 1.75 4.79 5.47
N PRO A 110 0.95 5.21 6.47
CA PRO A 110 -0.31 4.54 6.74
C PRO A 110 -1.30 4.76 5.61
N LEU A 111 -1.96 3.70 5.17
CA LEU A 111 -3.12 3.79 4.29
C LEU A 111 -4.26 4.58 4.94
N GLY A 112 -4.35 4.55 6.27
CA GLY A 112 -5.33 5.32 7.04
C GLY A 112 -5.02 6.82 7.14
N ASP A 113 -3.77 7.22 6.87
CA ASP A 113 -3.26 8.60 7.00
C ASP A 113 -2.30 8.94 5.86
N LEU A 114 -2.84 8.92 4.63
CA LEU A 114 -2.10 9.34 3.43
C LEU A 114 -1.88 10.85 3.46
N ASP A 115 -0.88 11.31 4.20
CA ASP A 115 -0.40 12.68 4.23
C ASP A 115 1.13 12.67 3.99
N PRO A 116 1.68 13.56 3.13
CA PRO A 116 3.12 13.70 2.97
C PRO A 116 3.92 13.88 4.28
N LYS A 117 3.30 14.38 5.35
CA LYS A 117 3.90 14.53 6.68
C LYS A 117 3.96 13.24 7.49
N SER A 118 3.09 12.29 7.20
CA SER A 118 2.99 10.99 7.89
C SER A 118 3.83 9.91 7.22
N LYS A 119 4.40 10.22 6.05
CA LYS A 119 5.35 9.38 5.33
C LYS A 119 6.70 9.32 6.05
N PHE A 120 7.26 8.12 6.14
CA PHE A 120 8.64 7.87 6.54
C PHE A 120 9.46 7.38 5.35
N ILE A 121 10.63 7.97 5.13
CA ILE A 121 11.59 7.51 4.12
C ILE A 121 12.45 6.41 4.74
N ILE A 122 12.34 5.19 4.21
CA ILE A 122 13.10 4.03 4.67
C ILE A 122 14.55 4.14 4.16
N ALA A 123 14.71 4.35 2.86
CA ALA A 123 16.02 4.38 2.21
C ALA A 123 15.96 5.08 0.84
N ASP A 124 17.13 5.29 0.24
CA ASP A 124 17.25 5.92 -1.07
C ASP A 124 16.80 5.02 -2.22
N ASP A 125 16.74 3.70 -2.00
CA ASP A 125 16.27 2.70 -2.97
C ASP A 125 15.72 1.45 -2.26
N LEU A 126 15.16 0.52 -3.05
CA LEU A 126 14.53 -0.70 -2.53
C LEU A 126 15.60 -1.63 -1.94
N THR A 127 16.75 -1.78 -2.60
CA THR A 127 17.84 -2.65 -2.14
C THR A 127 18.33 -2.28 -0.74
N GLN A 128 18.59 -1.00 -0.51
CA GLN A 128 18.99 -0.44 0.78
C GLN A 128 17.88 -0.59 1.82
N GLY A 129 16.61 -0.43 1.43
CA GLY A 129 15.48 -0.65 2.33
C GLY A 129 15.44 -2.08 2.87
N PHE A 130 15.63 -3.07 2.00
CA PHE A 130 15.71 -4.48 2.40
C PHE A 130 16.96 -4.81 3.21
N GLN A 131 18.11 -4.18 2.92
CA GLN A 131 19.32 -4.28 3.75
C GLN A 131 19.04 -3.80 5.18
N LYS A 132 18.45 -2.60 5.32
CA LYS A 132 18.10 -2.04 6.63
C LYS A 132 17.15 -2.95 7.42
N ALA A 133 16.14 -3.51 6.74
CA ALA A 133 15.23 -4.48 7.35
C ALA A 133 15.97 -5.72 7.89
N LEU A 134 16.88 -6.30 7.10
CA LEU A 134 17.68 -7.46 7.52
C LEU A 134 18.62 -7.16 8.70
N GLU A 135 19.20 -5.95 8.72
CA GLU A 135 20.10 -5.48 9.77
C GLU A 135 19.35 -5.07 11.05
N GLY A 136 18.02 -4.97 11.00
CA GLY A 136 17.19 -4.48 12.10
C GLY A 136 17.28 -2.97 12.31
N SER A 137 17.78 -2.22 11.33
CA SER A 137 17.81 -0.75 11.33
C SER A 137 16.54 -0.13 10.71
N PHE A 138 15.61 -0.98 10.27
CA PHE A 138 14.23 -0.62 9.93
C PHE A 138 13.28 -1.68 10.47
N ASP A 139 12.23 -1.24 11.15
CA ASP A 139 11.10 -2.06 11.61
C ASP A 139 9.79 -1.42 11.14
N ASP A 140 8.88 -2.22 10.59
CA ASP A 140 7.54 -1.75 10.21
C ASP A 140 6.60 -1.61 11.42
N GLY A 141 6.98 -2.18 12.57
CA GLY A 141 6.31 -2.02 13.85
C GLY A 141 6.67 -0.73 14.60
N GLU A 142 7.90 -0.20 14.47
CA GLU A 142 8.34 1.02 15.16
C GLU A 142 7.65 2.29 14.65
N TYR A 143 7.05 2.26 13.45
CA TYR A 143 6.17 3.32 12.96
C TYR A 143 5.00 3.56 13.93
N ASN A 144 4.38 2.49 14.45
CA ASN A 144 3.30 2.56 15.43
C ASN A 144 3.77 3.06 16.81
N ALA A 145 5.07 2.95 17.14
CA ALA A 145 5.61 3.44 18.41
C ALA A 145 5.85 4.96 18.40
N GLN A 146 5.87 5.60 17.22
CA GLN A 146 5.88 7.05 17.07
C GLN A 146 4.47 7.66 16.91
N GLU A 147 3.41 6.85 16.80
CA GLU A 147 2.03 7.25 17.12
C GLU A 147 1.86 7.48 18.64
N GLY A 148 2.58 8.47 19.17
CA GLY A 148 2.43 8.94 20.55
C GLY A 148 1.20 9.83 20.75
N SER A 149 0.30 9.93 19.77
CA SER A 149 -0.91 10.74 19.88
C SER A 149 -2.06 10.05 19.14
N PRO A 150 -3.24 9.91 19.76
CA PRO A 150 -4.42 9.43 19.05
C PRO A 150 -4.64 10.28 17.80
N PRO A 151 -5.16 9.69 16.70
CA PRO A 151 -5.42 10.41 15.48
C PRO A 151 -6.25 11.66 15.80
N THR A 152 -5.83 12.80 15.26
CA THR A 152 -6.51 14.07 15.52
C THR A 152 -7.99 13.97 15.12
N GLU A 153 -8.89 14.72 15.77
CA GLU A 153 -10.31 14.70 15.43
C GLU A 153 -10.58 14.98 13.95
N ASP A 154 -9.74 15.79 13.31
CA ASP A 154 -9.85 16.12 11.90
C ASP A 154 -9.49 14.93 11.01
N LEU A 155 -8.46 14.16 11.37
CA LEU A 155 -8.11 12.91 10.68
C LEU A 155 -9.21 11.85 10.84
N VAL A 156 -9.79 11.71 12.04
CA VAL A 156 -10.93 10.81 12.27
C VAL A 156 -12.13 11.24 11.41
N ARG A 157 -12.42 12.54 11.31
CA ARG A 157 -13.49 13.08 10.46
C ARG A 157 -13.23 12.81 8.97
N ILE A 158 -12.01 13.01 8.49
CA ILE A 158 -11.63 12.77 7.09
C ILE A 158 -11.76 11.28 6.75
N ARG A 159 -11.23 10.39 7.60
CA ARG A 159 -11.33 8.94 7.44
C ARG A 159 -12.78 8.48 7.35
N MET A 160 -13.62 8.93 8.28
CA MET A 160 -15.05 8.61 8.26
C MET A 160 -15.76 9.17 7.02
N THR A 161 -15.37 10.34 6.54
CA THR A 161 -15.93 10.93 5.31
C THR A 161 -15.59 10.10 4.08
N ASN A 162 -14.33 9.64 3.96
CA ASN A 162 -13.90 8.82 2.83
C ASN A 162 -14.59 7.45 2.81
N VAL A 163 -14.67 6.80 3.97
CA VAL A 163 -15.40 5.52 4.12
C VAL A 163 -16.86 5.69 3.70
N ARG A 164 -17.51 6.80 4.07
CA ARG A 164 -18.90 7.09 3.67
C ARG A 164 -19.08 7.30 2.18
N VAL A 165 -18.15 8.01 1.54
CA VAL A 165 -18.20 8.25 0.09
C VAL A 165 -18.05 6.94 -0.67
N GLU A 166 -17.08 6.11 -0.32
CA GLU A 166 -16.87 4.82 -0.99
C GLU A 166 -18.00 3.84 -0.70
N ALA A 167 -18.52 3.82 0.54
CA ALA A 167 -19.68 3.01 0.89
C ALA A 167 -20.93 3.38 0.07
N GLU A 168 -21.16 4.68 -0.19
CA GLU A 168 -22.27 5.10 -1.05
C GLU A 168 -22.06 4.64 -2.50
N LYS A 169 -20.85 4.76 -3.03
CA LYS A 169 -20.52 4.28 -4.38
C LYS A 169 -20.77 2.78 -4.52
N LEU A 170 -20.21 1.96 -3.62
CA LEU A 170 -20.40 0.50 -3.63
C LEU A 170 -21.88 0.11 -3.47
N TRP A 171 -22.63 0.87 -2.67
CA TRP A 171 -24.07 0.70 -2.54
C TRP A 171 -24.82 0.95 -3.86
N GLN A 172 -24.47 2.00 -4.60
CA GLN A 172 -25.06 2.30 -5.92
C GLN A 172 -24.70 1.23 -6.96
N GLU A 173 -23.46 0.75 -6.92
CA GLU A 173 -22.95 -0.33 -7.79
C GLU A 173 -23.49 -1.72 -7.41
N LYS A 174 -24.16 -1.83 -6.25
CA LYS A 174 -24.66 -3.08 -5.66
C LYS A 174 -23.56 -4.12 -5.36
N ASP A 175 -22.32 -3.67 -5.17
CA ASP A 175 -21.23 -4.52 -4.69
C ASP A 175 -21.34 -4.68 -3.17
N TYR A 176 -22.26 -5.55 -2.76
CA TYR A 176 -22.56 -5.76 -1.35
C TYR A 176 -21.43 -6.45 -0.58
N LYS A 177 -20.60 -7.25 -1.26
CA LYS A 177 -19.47 -7.93 -0.61
C LYS A 177 -18.38 -6.94 -0.23
N ALA A 178 -17.98 -6.06 -1.16
CA ALA A 178 -17.00 -5.03 -0.87
C ALA A 178 -17.53 -4.01 0.16
N LEU A 179 -18.82 -3.67 0.06
CA LEU A 179 -19.47 -2.75 1.00
C LEU A 179 -19.47 -3.29 2.43
N VAL A 180 -19.76 -4.57 2.62
CA VAL A 180 -19.74 -5.20 3.95
C VAL A 180 -18.33 -5.15 4.54
N GLY A 181 -17.31 -5.55 3.78
CA GLY A 181 -15.92 -5.50 4.23
C GLY A 181 -15.46 -4.09 4.63
N LEU A 182 -15.87 -3.07 3.87
CA LEU A 182 -15.57 -1.68 4.16
C LEU A 182 -16.24 -1.20 5.46
N LEU A 183 -17.55 -1.39 5.61
CA LEU A 183 -18.31 -0.87 6.75
C LEU A 183 -18.06 -1.66 8.05
N GLU A 184 -17.70 -2.94 7.99
CA GLU A 184 -17.33 -3.71 9.19
C GLU A 184 -16.06 -3.18 9.86
N SER A 185 -15.13 -2.62 9.07
CA SER A 185 -13.88 -2.04 9.60
C SER A 185 -14.08 -0.80 10.47
N VAL A 186 -15.26 -0.18 10.44
CA VAL A 186 -15.61 1.03 11.20
C VAL A 186 -16.96 0.90 11.93
N VAL A 187 -17.38 -0.34 12.24
CA VAL A 187 -18.75 -0.63 12.73
C VAL A 187 -19.12 0.12 14.01
N SER A 188 -18.14 0.39 14.88
CA SER A 188 -18.29 1.16 16.13
C SER A 188 -18.76 2.60 15.92
N ASP A 189 -18.46 3.16 14.74
CA ASP A 189 -18.61 4.58 14.43
C ASP A 189 -19.74 4.84 13.40
N LEU A 190 -20.48 3.79 13.04
CA LEU A 190 -21.59 3.88 12.10
C LEU A 190 -22.83 4.51 12.74
N THR A 191 -23.47 5.39 11.98
CA THR A 191 -24.80 5.88 12.29
C THR A 191 -25.84 4.76 12.16
N PRO A 192 -27.02 4.89 12.79
CA PRO A 192 -28.10 3.91 12.65
C PRO A 192 -28.53 3.65 11.19
N ALA A 193 -28.44 4.66 10.32
CA ALA A 193 -28.75 4.53 8.90
C ALA A 193 -27.71 3.67 8.15
N GLU A 194 -26.43 3.85 8.47
CA GLU A 194 -25.33 3.08 7.89
C GLU A 194 -25.33 1.63 8.40
N LEU A 195 -25.61 1.41 9.68
CA LEU A 195 -25.85 0.08 10.25
C LEU A 195 -27.00 -0.65 9.53
N LYS A 196 -28.07 0.06 9.20
CA LYS A 196 -29.18 -0.51 8.40
C LYS A 196 -28.72 -0.90 6.99
N LYS A 197 -27.90 -0.08 6.33
CA LYS A 197 -27.30 -0.41 5.03
C LYS A 197 -26.37 -1.62 5.12
N LEU A 198 -25.52 -1.68 6.14
CA LEU A 198 -24.64 -2.82 6.40
C LEU A 198 -25.44 -4.12 6.57
N ASN A 199 -26.47 -4.12 7.41
CA ASN A 199 -27.31 -5.29 7.62
C ASN A 199 -28.09 -5.70 6.35
N TYR A 200 -28.53 -4.72 5.56
CA TYR A 200 -29.16 -4.99 4.26
C TYR A 200 -28.20 -5.65 3.26
N ALA A 201 -26.96 -5.17 3.20
CA ALA A 201 -25.92 -5.70 2.32
C ALA A 201 -25.48 -7.11 2.76
N LYS A 202 -25.33 -7.36 4.06
CA LYS A 202 -25.06 -8.70 4.63
C LYS A 202 -26.10 -9.74 4.24
N ALA A 203 -27.36 -9.33 4.06
CA ALA A 203 -28.43 -10.24 3.64
C ALA A 203 -28.43 -10.55 2.13
N ARG A 204 -27.52 -9.94 1.34
CA ARG A 204 -27.48 -10.00 -0.14
C ARG A 204 -26.10 -10.28 -0.73
N GLN A 205 -25.08 -10.44 0.10
CA GLN A 205 -23.73 -10.84 -0.32
C GLN A 205 -23.65 -12.33 -0.64
#